data_AF-A0AAJ6VLC5-F1
#
_entry.id   AF-A0AAJ6VLC5-F1
#
_cell.length_a   1.000
_cell.length_b   1.000
_cell.length_c   1.000
_cell.angle_alpha   90.00
_cell.angle_beta   90.00
_cell.angle_gamma   90.00
#
_symmetry.space_group_name_H-M   'P 1'
#
loop_
_entity.id
_entity.type
_entity.pdbx_description
1 polymer ?
#
loop_
_entity_poly.entity_id
_entity_poly.type
_entity_poly.pdbx_seq_one_letter_code
_entity_poly.pdbx_strand_id
1 'polypeptide(L)'
;MAIIADPDFDINLCNNEMLSEVKSLLSDEDDDDEENEEDENLVERLVGLTEMFPEKVRNFGFQTGVHIKDYIKAFYSLSRSVTWLLISSSAILFAPIIFESERARMEEAQRNHQKQVLLGPSSAISSSGSGFPMAPPIQR
;
A
#
# COMPACT_ATOMS: atom_id res chain seq x y z
N MET A 1 28.69 -19.44 -42.21
CA MET A 1 29.26 -18.80 -41.01
C MET A 1 28.18 -17.90 -40.47
N ALA A 2 27.55 -18.30 -39.36
CA ALA A 2 26.39 -17.60 -38.81
C ALA A 2 26.82 -16.24 -38.26
N ILE A 3 26.28 -15.16 -38.83
CA ILE A 3 26.20 -13.88 -38.13
C ILE A 3 24.79 -13.86 -37.55
N ILE A 4 24.68 -14.32 -36.31
CA ILE A 4 23.53 -14.04 -35.48
C ILE A 4 23.59 -12.53 -35.26
N ALA A 5 22.65 -11.79 -35.84
CA ALA A 5 22.46 -10.40 -35.49
C ALA A 5 21.84 -10.39 -34.10
N ASP A 6 22.65 -10.11 -33.08
CA ASP A 6 22.20 -9.98 -31.71
C ASP A 6 21.26 -8.74 -31.62
N PRO A 7 19.97 -8.92 -31.32
CA PRO A 7 19.01 -7.80 -31.26
C PRO A 7 19.25 -6.83 -30.08
N ASP A 8 20.20 -7.16 -29.20
CA ASP A 8 20.58 -6.32 -28.06
C ASP A 8 21.51 -5.15 -28.44
N PHE A 9 22.22 -5.23 -29.59
CA PHE A 9 23.17 -4.18 -30.00
C PHE A 9 22.47 -2.88 -30.41
N ASP A 10 21.37 -2.96 -31.16
CA ASP A 10 20.60 -1.80 -31.62
C ASP A 10 19.88 -1.10 -30.45
N ILE A 11 19.39 -1.85 -29.46
CA ILE A 11 18.77 -1.30 -28.25
C ILE A 11 19.80 -0.52 -27.43
N ASN A 12 21.03 -1.05 -27.31
CA ASN A 12 22.09 -0.39 -26.56
C ASN A 12 22.56 0.90 -27.26
N LEU A 13 22.68 0.89 -28.59
CA LEU A 13 23.06 2.07 -29.36
C LEU A 13 22.03 3.20 -29.22
N CYS A 14 20.74 2.86 -29.33
CA CYS A 14 19.65 3.81 -29.14
C CYS A 14 19.61 4.38 -27.70
N ASN A 15 19.87 3.55 -26.69
CA ASN A 15 19.93 4.01 -25.30
C ASN A 15 21.11 4.94 -25.03
N ASN A 16 22.27 4.67 -25.64
CA ASN A 16 23.46 5.50 -25.46
C ASN A 16 23.34 6.85 -26.18
N GLU A 17 22.71 6.87 -27.35
CA GLU A 17 22.40 8.12 -28.08
C GLU A 17 21.39 8.97 -27.30
N MET A 18 20.29 8.36 -26.82
CA MET A 18 19.31 9.01 -25.96
C MET A 18 19.92 9.54 -24.65
N LEU A 19 20.83 8.78 -24.02
CA LEU A 19 21.54 9.22 -22.82
C LEU A 19 22.47 10.40 -23.11
N SER A 20 23.12 10.43 -24.27
CA SER A 20 23.99 11.54 -24.66
C SER A 20 23.20 12.82 -24.91
N GLU A 21 22.01 12.71 -25.50
CA GLU A 21 21.12 13.85 -25.73
C GLU A 21 20.53 14.38 -24.42
N VAL A 22 20.07 13.50 -23.53
CA VAL A 22 19.61 13.88 -22.18
C VAL A 22 20.74 14.48 -21.35
N LYS A 23 21.96 13.93 -21.44
CA LYS A 23 23.12 14.49 -20.74
C LYS A 23 23.55 15.83 -21.31
N SER A 24 23.44 16.02 -22.63
CA SER A 24 23.67 17.32 -23.27
C SER A 24 22.65 18.36 -22.80
N LEU A 25 21.36 18.01 -22.75
CA LEU A 25 20.29 18.88 -22.23
C LEU A 25 20.46 19.23 -20.74
N LEU A 26 21.19 18.41 -19.99
CA LEU A 26 21.50 18.64 -18.57
C LEU A 26 22.85 19.32 -18.34
N SER A 27 23.70 19.47 -19.37
CA SER A 27 25.06 20.02 -19.23
C SER A 27 25.16 21.52 -19.56
N ASP A 28 24.05 22.17 -19.91
CA ASP A 28 24.01 23.59 -20.32
C ASP A 28 23.53 24.54 -19.20
N GLU A 29 23.44 24.09 -17.94
CA GLU A 29 22.95 24.92 -16.80
C GLU A 29 24.00 25.26 -15.73
N ASP A 30 25.30 25.05 -15.98
CA ASP A 30 26.35 25.28 -14.97
C ASP A 30 27.52 26.15 -15.50
N ASP A 31 27.23 27.26 -16.17
CA ASP A 31 28.19 28.36 -16.38
C ASP A 31 27.44 29.66 -16.67
N ASP A 32 27.07 30.41 -15.62
CA ASP A 32 27.10 31.88 -15.55
C ASP A 32 26.68 32.33 -14.12
N ASP A 33 27.68 32.64 -13.29
CA ASP A 33 27.49 33.51 -12.12
C ASP A 33 27.21 34.95 -12.62
N GLU A 34 26.28 35.65 -11.94
CA GLU A 34 25.94 37.08 -12.04
C GLU A 34 24.63 37.47 -12.75
N GLU A 35 23.49 37.05 -12.20
CA GLU A 35 22.34 37.93 -11.99
C GLU A 35 21.51 37.39 -10.82
N ASN A 36 21.49 38.11 -9.68
CA ASN A 36 20.40 37.95 -8.70
C ASN A 36 19.12 38.52 -9.35
N GLU A 37 18.62 37.89 -10.41
CA GLU A 37 17.20 37.95 -10.71
C GLU A 37 16.53 37.20 -9.57
N GLU A 38 15.97 37.93 -8.61
CA GLU A 38 15.15 37.33 -7.56
C GLU A 38 13.97 36.63 -8.26
N ASP A 39 14.09 35.32 -8.47
CA ASP A 39 13.00 34.48 -8.95
C ASP A 39 11.79 34.73 -8.04
N GLU A 40 10.79 35.47 -8.54
CA GLU A 40 9.58 35.78 -7.78
C GLU A 40 9.01 34.49 -7.18
N ASN A 41 8.99 34.41 -5.85
CA ASN A 41 8.55 33.20 -5.19
C ASN A 41 7.06 32.97 -5.55
N LEU A 42 6.64 31.72 -5.72
CA LEU A 42 5.22 31.38 -5.87
C LEU A 42 4.36 32.03 -4.77
N VAL A 43 4.92 32.22 -3.57
CA VAL A 43 4.27 32.95 -2.46
C VAL A 43 4.11 34.44 -2.76
N GLU A 44 5.10 35.11 -3.32
CA GLU A 44 5.05 36.54 -3.70
C GLU A 44 4.04 36.75 -4.82
N ARG A 45 4.04 35.86 -5.82
CA ARG A 45 3.03 35.88 -6.88
C ARG A 45 1.63 35.60 -6.35
N LEU A 46 1.47 34.66 -5.40
CA LEU A 46 0.19 34.42 -4.75
C LEU A 46 -0.27 35.64 -3.95
N VAL A 47 0.64 36.25 -3.19
CA VAL A 47 0.40 37.45 -2.39
C VAL A 47 -0.03 38.60 -3.28
N GLY A 48 0.68 38.85 -4.38
CA GLY A 48 0.31 39.87 -5.38
C GLY A 48 -1.06 39.58 -6.00
N LEU A 49 -1.37 38.32 -6.32
CA LEU A 49 -2.71 37.93 -6.76
C LEU A 49 -3.77 38.21 -5.67
N THR A 50 -3.46 37.93 -4.40
CA THR A 50 -4.38 38.20 -3.28
C THR A 50 -4.63 39.70 -3.05
N GLU A 51 -3.69 40.54 -3.49
CA GLU A 51 -3.77 42.00 -3.39
C GLU A 51 -4.77 42.61 -4.38
N MET A 52 -5.06 41.93 -5.50
CA MET A 52 -6.09 42.36 -6.46
C MET A 52 -7.53 42.05 -5.99
N PHE A 53 -7.72 41.30 -4.90
CA PHE A 53 -9.03 40.92 -4.39
C PHE A 53 -9.51 41.83 -3.24
N PRO A 54 -10.83 42.08 -3.13
CA PRO A 54 -11.39 42.88 -2.04
C PRO A 54 -11.19 42.22 -0.67
N GLU A 55 -10.99 43.01 0.38
CA GLU A 55 -10.63 42.54 1.73
C GLU A 55 -11.56 41.46 2.30
N LYS A 56 -12.84 41.50 1.93
CA LYS A 56 -13.84 40.52 2.35
C LYS A 56 -13.49 39.10 1.90
N VAL A 57 -12.98 38.95 0.67
CA VAL A 57 -12.59 37.64 0.11
C VAL A 57 -11.32 37.13 0.77
N ARG A 58 -10.33 38.00 0.99
CA ARG A 58 -9.09 37.66 1.69
C ARG A 58 -9.34 37.23 3.14
N ASN A 59 -10.20 37.96 3.86
CA ASN A 59 -10.56 37.61 5.24
C ASN A 59 -11.36 36.30 5.32
N PHE A 60 -12.23 36.02 4.33
CA PHE A 60 -12.93 34.73 4.25
C PHE A 60 -11.96 33.56 4.02
N GLY A 61 -10.99 33.73 3.10
CA GLY A 61 -9.93 32.73 2.86
C GLY A 61 -9.08 32.48 4.10
N PHE A 62 -8.69 33.54 4.82
CA PHE A 62 -7.94 33.43 6.07
C PHE A 62 -8.73 32.70 7.16
N GLN A 63 -9.99 33.10 7.41
CA GLN A 63 -10.86 32.44 8.38
C GLN A 63 -11.09 30.97 8.02
N THR A 64 -11.34 30.66 6.74
CA THR A 64 -11.49 29.29 6.25
C THR A 64 -10.22 28.48 6.49
N GLY A 65 -9.04 29.06 6.23
CA GLY A 65 -7.75 28.41 6.51
C GLY A 65 -7.53 28.11 7.99
N VAL A 66 -7.89 29.03 8.88
CA VAL A 66 -7.83 28.82 10.34
C VAL A 66 -8.80 27.72 10.76
N HIS A 67 -10.04 27.77 10.28
CA HIS A 67 -11.04 26.75 10.55
C HIS A 67 -10.60 25.37 10.04
N ILE A 68 -10.01 25.27 8.85
CA ILE A 68 -9.49 24.00 8.32
C ILE A 68 -8.43 23.41 9.25
N LYS A 69 -7.51 24.22 9.78
CA LYS A 69 -6.50 23.76 10.75
C LYS A 69 -7.16 23.20 12.01
N ASP A 70 -8.17 23.89 12.54
CA ASP A 70 -8.93 23.44 13.71
C ASP A 70 -9.74 22.18 13.41
N TYR A 71 -10.35 22.09 12.22
CA TYR A 71 -11.08 20.92 11.74
C TYR A 71 -10.17 19.70 11.61
N ILE A 72 -8.95 19.85 11.07
CA ILE A 72 -7.99 18.74 10.97
C ILE A 72 -7.64 18.23 12.37
N LYS A 73 -7.40 19.12 13.32
CA LYS A 73 -7.11 18.76 14.71
C LYS A 73 -8.30 18.07 15.38
N ALA A 74 -9.51 18.58 15.17
CA ALA A 74 -10.74 18.00 15.70
C ALA A 74 -11.03 16.64 15.06
N PHE A 75 -10.88 16.51 13.74
CA PHE A 75 -11.08 15.28 12.99
C PHE A 75 -10.07 14.21 13.40
N TYR A 76 -8.81 14.58 13.63
CA TYR A 76 -7.81 13.67 14.18
C TYR A 76 -8.22 13.14 15.57
N SER A 77 -8.64 14.04 16.47
CA SER A 77 -9.10 13.64 17.81
C SER A 77 -10.37 12.78 17.77
N LEU A 78 -11.32 13.14 16.92
CA LEU A 78 -12.56 12.39 16.69
C LEU A 78 -12.26 11.02 16.10
N SER A 79 -11.39 10.93 15.10
CA SER A 79 -11.01 9.66 14.48
C SER A 79 -10.41 8.70 15.49
N ARG A 80 -9.55 9.18 16.39
CA ARG A 80 -8.97 8.36 17.48
C ARG A 80 -10.07 7.86 18.42
N SER A 81 -11.01 8.72 18.78
CA SER A 81 -12.12 8.39 19.70
C SER A 81 -13.11 7.41 19.07
N VAL A 82 -13.52 7.68 17.83
CA VAL A 82 -14.43 6.81 17.05
C VAL A 82 -13.77 5.47 16.79
N THR A 83 -12.50 5.44 16.38
CA THR A 83 -11.77 4.19 16.15
C THR A 83 -11.71 3.36 17.43
N TRP A 84 -11.42 3.98 18.57
CA TRP A 84 -11.44 3.30 19.86
C TRP A 84 -12.81 2.70 20.19
N LEU A 85 -13.88 3.48 20.01
CA LEU A 85 -15.24 3.04 20.28
C LEU A 85 -15.70 1.94 19.31
N LEU A 86 -15.39 2.06 18.02
CA LEU A 86 -15.71 1.06 17.01
C LEU A 86 -14.98 -0.24 17.28
N ILE A 87 -13.68 -0.20 17.57
CA ILE A 87 -12.89 -1.39 17.90
C ILE A 87 -13.43 -2.06 19.16
N SER A 88 -13.64 -1.28 20.24
CA SER A 88 -14.15 -1.81 21.51
C SER A 88 -15.57 -2.37 21.38
N SER A 89 -16.45 -1.64 20.69
CA SER A 89 -17.83 -2.05 20.45
C SER A 89 -17.91 -3.30 19.58
N SER A 90 -17.16 -3.31 18.47
CA SER A 90 -17.02 -4.45 17.56
C SER A 90 -16.57 -5.70 18.30
N ALA A 91 -15.54 -5.60 19.14
CA ALA A 91 -15.02 -6.73 19.91
C ALA A 91 -16.07 -7.38 20.83
N ILE A 92 -16.90 -6.57 21.51
CA ILE A 92 -17.95 -7.07 22.40
C ILE A 92 -19.08 -7.74 21.61
N LEU A 93 -19.46 -7.19 20.45
CA LEU A 93 -20.48 -7.80 19.59
C LEU A 93 -20.01 -9.11 18.96
N PHE A 94 -18.73 -9.21 18.61
CA PHE A 94 -18.21 -10.42 17.99
C PHE A 94 -18.07 -11.60 18.95
N ALA A 95 -17.99 -11.37 20.27
CA ALA A 95 -17.84 -12.47 21.23
C ALA A 95 -19.02 -13.50 21.18
N PRO A 96 -20.31 -13.09 21.21
CA PRO A 96 -21.42 -14.02 21.00
C PRO A 96 -21.44 -14.68 19.61
N ILE A 97 -21.14 -13.91 18.57
CA ILE A 97 -21.17 -14.35 17.17
C ILE A 97 -20.10 -15.43 16.93
N ILE A 98 -18.90 -15.24 17.50
CA ILE A 98 -17.81 -16.20 17.40
C ILE A 98 -18.18 -17.50 18.11
N PHE A 99 -18.78 -17.45 19.30
CA PHE A 99 -19.19 -18.66 20.02
C PHE A 99 -20.18 -19.51 19.23
N GLU A 100 -21.15 -18.86 18.57
CA GLU A 100 -22.08 -19.57 17.70
C GLU A 100 -21.36 -20.17 16.48
N SER A 101 -20.46 -19.42 15.85
CA SER A 101 -19.68 -19.90 14.70
C SER A 101 -18.72 -21.05 15.03
N GLU A 102 -18.18 -21.08 16.25
CA GLU A 102 -17.21 -22.09 16.70
C GLU A 102 -17.93 -23.39 17.07
N ARG A 103 -19.14 -23.30 17.63
CA ARG A 103 -19.98 -24.48 17.87
C ARG A 103 -20.33 -25.19 16.56
N ALA A 104 -20.66 -24.45 15.50
CA ALA A 104 -20.90 -25.02 14.17
C ALA A 104 -19.65 -25.72 13.60
N ARG A 105 -18.46 -25.17 13.89
CA ARG A 105 -17.18 -25.75 13.46
C ARG A 105 -16.76 -26.96 14.29
N MET A 106 -17.06 -27.02 15.58
CA MET A 106 -16.74 -28.16 16.43
C MET A 106 -17.49 -29.43 16.02
N GLU A 107 -18.76 -29.31 15.63
CA GLU A 107 -19.55 -30.47 15.22
C GLU A 107 -19.02 -31.09 13.92
N GLU A 108 -18.64 -30.26 12.95
CA GLU A 108 -18.02 -30.71 11.71
C GLU A 108 -16.61 -31.25 11.92
N ALA A 109 -15.81 -30.63 12.80
CA ALA A 109 -14.48 -31.10 13.16
C ALA A 109 -14.55 -32.46 13.88
N GLN A 110 -15.43 -32.62 14.85
CA GLN A 110 -15.63 -33.90 15.54
C GLN A 110 -16.15 -34.98 14.59
N ARG A 111 -17.07 -34.66 13.67
CA ARG A 111 -17.49 -35.59 12.61
C ARG A 111 -16.31 -35.98 11.71
N ASN A 112 -15.43 -35.05 11.37
CA ASN A 112 -14.25 -35.35 10.56
C ASN A 112 -13.20 -36.18 11.35
N HIS A 113 -13.04 -35.91 12.65
CA HIS A 113 -12.16 -36.69 13.53
C HIS A 113 -12.71 -38.10 13.75
N GLN A 114 -14.02 -38.26 13.96
CA GLN A 114 -14.67 -39.56 14.04
C GLN A 114 -14.53 -40.32 12.72
N LYS A 115 -14.71 -39.66 11.56
CA LYS A 115 -14.45 -40.28 10.26
C LYS A 115 -12.99 -40.71 10.10
N GLN A 116 -12.01 -39.93 10.53
CA GLN A 116 -10.59 -40.30 10.44
C GLN A 116 -10.15 -41.37 11.45
N VAL A 117 -10.78 -41.44 12.64
CA VAL A 117 -10.50 -42.47 13.64
C VAL A 117 -11.22 -43.78 13.35
N LEU A 118 -12.47 -43.76 12.90
CA LEU A 118 -13.20 -44.97 12.49
C LEU A 118 -12.66 -45.56 11.18
N LEU A 119 -11.96 -44.77 10.38
CA LEU A 119 -11.31 -45.22 9.16
C LEU A 119 -9.81 -45.48 9.36
N GLY A 120 -9.22 -45.01 10.46
CA GLY A 120 -7.77 -44.95 10.66
C GLY A 120 -7.02 -44.32 9.47
N PRO A 121 -5.70 -44.20 9.54
CA PRO A 121 -4.87 -43.99 8.35
C PRO A 121 -4.96 -45.12 7.30
N SER A 122 -5.89 -46.07 7.42
CA SER A 122 -6.03 -47.26 6.56
C SER A 122 -7.30 -47.36 5.72
N SER A 123 -8.30 -46.46 5.82
CA SER A 123 -9.45 -46.53 4.88
C SER A 123 -9.37 -45.60 3.68
N ALA A 124 -8.35 -44.75 3.60
CA ALA A 124 -7.96 -44.18 2.32
C ALA A 124 -7.16 -45.19 1.47
N ILE A 125 -6.33 -46.04 2.11
CA ILE A 125 -5.52 -47.05 1.40
C ILE A 125 -6.30 -48.30 0.99
N SER A 126 -7.49 -48.53 1.53
CA SER A 126 -8.37 -49.62 1.05
C SER A 126 -9.12 -49.27 -0.25
N SER A 127 -9.05 -48.02 -0.72
CA SER A 127 -9.67 -47.59 -1.99
C SER A 127 -8.69 -47.22 -3.11
N SER A 128 -7.39 -47.08 -2.82
CA SER A 128 -6.36 -46.88 -3.85
C SER A 128 -5.20 -47.82 -3.60
N GLY A 129 -5.07 -48.82 -4.48
CA GLY A 129 -4.12 -49.92 -4.34
C GLY A 129 -2.64 -49.52 -4.24
N SER A 130 -1.89 -50.51 -3.75
CA SER A 130 -0.43 -50.68 -3.81
C SER A 130 0.45 -49.57 -3.22
N GLY A 131 1.18 -49.92 -2.15
CA GLY A 131 2.53 -49.36 -1.93
C GLY A 131 2.79 -48.82 -0.52
N PHE A 132 3.38 -49.69 0.33
CA PHE A 132 4.32 -49.44 1.45
C PHE A 132 4.13 -48.25 2.43
N PRO A 133 4.16 -48.49 3.76
CA PRO A 133 4.24 -47.43 4.78
C PRO A 133 5.68 -46.92 4.93
N MET A 134 5.93 -45.62 4.68
CA MET A 134 7.21 -44.96 5.00
C MET A 134 7.07 -44.14 6.30
N ALA A 135 8.02 -44.32 7.22
CA ALA A 135 8.04 -43.88 8.60
C ALA A 135 8.16 -42.33 8.81
N PRO A 136 7.77 -41.80 9.99
CA PRO A 136 7.84 -40.37 10.30
C PRO A 136 9.28 -39.85 10.55
N PRO A 137 9.54 -38.54 10.32
CA PRO A 137 10.87 -37.95 10.34
C PRO A 137 11.45 -37.73 11.76
N ILE A 138 12.76 -37.99 11.88
CA ILE A 138 13.58 -37.73 13.08
C ILE A 138 13.90 -36.23 13.13
N GLN A 139 13.44 -35.54 14.17
CA GLN A 139 13.83 -34.16 14.44
C GLN A 139 15.21 -34.13 15.10
N ARG A 140 16.10 -33.29 14.59
CA ARG A 140 17.38 -32.92 15.20
C ARG A 140 17.44 -31.41 15.33
#